data_AF-A0A5K1DG26-F1
#
_entry.id   AF-A0A5K1DG26-F1
#
_cell.length_a   1.000
_cell.length_b   1.000
_cell.length_c   1.000
_cell.angle_alpha   90.00
_cell.angle_beta   90.00
_cell.angle_gamma   90.00
#
_symmetry.space_group_name_H-M   'P 1'
#
loop_
_entity.id
_entity.type
_entity.pdbx_description
1 polymer ?
#
loop_
_entity_poly.entity_id
_entity_poly.type
_entity_poly.pdbx_seq_one_letter_code
_entity_poly.pdbx_strand_id
1 'polypeptide(L)' 'MQEQDKLNLFILGLQPWAQSEVERCNLESLEDAYVTAERLTDTQRKSYTNTFKLLTKPDYRGKKEE' A
#
# COMPACT_ATOMS: atom_id res chain seq x y z
N MET A 1 -26.17 6.91 -10.40
CA MET A 1 -24.88 6.17 -10.46
C MET A 1 -25.11 4.79 -9.92
N GLN A 2 -24.84 3.77 -10.72
CA GLN A 2 -24.77 2.39 -10.24
C GLN A 2 -23.57 2.23 -9.32
N GLU A 3 -23.56 1.17 -8.50
CA GLU A 3 -22.46 0.87 -7.59
C GLU A 3 -21.14 0.67 -8.35
N GLN A 4 -21.22 0.02 -9.51
CA GLN A 4 -20.09 -0.16 -10.42
C GLN A 4 -19.51 1.17 -10.92
N ASP A 5 -20.34 2.18 -11.22
CA ASP A 5 -19.86 3.50 -11.64
C ASP A 5 -19.06 4.17 -10.52
N LYS A 6 -19.53 4.03 -9.27
CA LYS A 6 -18.85 4.59 -8.10
C LYS A 6 -17.52 3.90 -7.85
N LEU A 7 -17.47 2.58 -8.00
CA LEU A 7 -16.24 1.79 -7.90
C LEU A 7 -15.23 2.17 -8.98
N ASN A 8 -15.67 2.30 -10.23
CA ASN A 8 -14.80 2.72 -11.33
C ASN A 8 -14.20 4.11 -11.08
N LEU A 9 -15.01 5.06 -10.58
CA LEU A 9 -14.56 6.39 -10.17
C LEU A 9 -13.57 6.34 -9.01
N PHE A 10 -13.82 5.48 -8.03
CA PHE A 10 -12.92 5.29 -6.89
C PHE A 10 -11.56 4.74 -7.34
N ILE A 11 -11.56 3.67 -8.15
CA ILE A 11 -10.34 3.04 -8.67
C ILE A 11 -9.54 4.03 -9.52
N LEU A 12 -10.20 4.83 -10.38
CA LEU A 12 -9.55 5.89 -11.18
C LEU A 12 -8.77 6.91 -10.33
N GLY A 13 -9.18 7.16 -9.08
CA GLY A 13 -8.51 8.06 -8.15
C GLY A 13 -7.33 7.46 -7.38
N LEU A 14 -7.12 6.14 -7.45
CA LEU A 14 -6.07 5.45 -6.71
C LEU A 14 -4.71 5.49 -7.44
N GLN A 15 -3.64 5.32 -6.66
CA GLN A 15 -2.30 5.10 -7.21
C GLN A 15 -2.25 3.77 -8.00
N PRO A 16 -1.42 3.64 -9.06
CA PRO A 16 -1.39 2.44 -9.91
C PRO A 16 -1.16 1.13 -9.14
N TRP A 17 -0.31 1.13 -8.13
CA TRP A 17 -0.07 -0.05 -7.30
C TRP A 17 -1.31 -0.44 -6.47
N ALA A 18 -2.09 0.54 -6.02
CA ALA A 18 -3.31 0.30 -5.26
C ALA A 18 -4.47 -0.12 -6.18
N GLN A 19 -4.52 0.39 -7.42
CA GLN A 19 -5.46 -0.07 -8.44
C GLN A 19 -5.30 -1.57 -8.69
N SER A 20 -4.08 -2.04 -8.97
CA SER A 20 -3.85 -3.47 -9.20
C SER A 20 -4.21 -4.34 -8.00
N GLU A 21 -4.01 -3.89 -6.77
CA GLU A 21 -4.38 -4.67 -5.58
C GLU A 21 -5.90 -4.68 -5.35
N VAL A 22 -6.59 -3.55 -5.58
CA VAL A 22 -8.06 -3.47 -5.46
C VAL A 22 -8.76 -4.25 -6.57
N GLU A 23 -8.26 -4.20 -7.80
CA GLU A 23 -8.78 -5.01 -8.92
C GLU A 23 -8.67 -6.51 -8.66
N ARG A 24 -7.60 -6.95 -7.98
CA ARG A 24 -7.43 -8.36 -7.58
C ARG A 24 -8.44 -8.82 -6.52
N CYS A 25 -9.05 -7.90 -5.78
CA CYS A 25 -9.99 -8.23 -4.72
C CYS A 25 -11.43 -8.44 -5.21
N ASN A 26 -11.74 -8.19 -6.49
CA ASN A 26 -13.10 -8.35 -7.07
C ASN A 26 -14.22 -7.80 -6.17
N LEU A 27 -14.10 -6.53 -5.78
CA LEU A 27 -15.01 -5.90 -4.83
C LEU A 27 -16.30 -5.46 -5.52
N GLU A 28 -17.44 -5.86 -4.97
CA GLU A 28 -18.78 -5.52 -5.49
C GLU A 28 -19.36 -4.26 -4.84
N SER A 29 -18.82 -3.86 -3.67
CA SER A 29 -19.27 -2.69 -2.91
C SER A 29 -18.18 -1.62 -2.80
N LEU A 30 -18.60 -0.36 -2.93
CA LEU A 30 -17.74 0.80 -2.70
C LEU A 30 -17.18 0.83 -1.27
N GLU A 31 -17.97 0.35 -0.31
CA GLU A 31 -17.59 0.35 1.11
C GLU A 31 -16.42 -0.61 1.36
N ASP A 32 -16.47 -1.79 0.74
CA ASP A 32 -15.38 -2.77 0.78
C ASP A 32 -14.12 -2.25 0.08
N ALA A 33 -14.27 -1.48 -0.99
CA ALA A 33 -13.15 -0.84 -1.68
C ALA A 33 -12.43 0.17 -0.79
N TYR A 34 -13.18 0.94 0.01
CA TYR A 34 -12.60 1.84 1.00
C TYR A 34 -11.84 1.09 2.10
N VAL A 35 -12.45 0.05 2.68
CA VAL A 35 -11.81 -0.76 3.74
C VAL A 35 -10.54 -1.45 3.23
N THR A 36 -10.59 -1.97 2.00
CA THR A 36 -9.44 -2.60 1.34
C THR A 36 -8.32 -1.59 1.08
N ALA A 37 -8.64 -0.42 0.55
CA ALA A 37 -7.67 0.64 0.29
C ALA A 37 -7.00 1.16 1.58
N GLU A 38 -7.77 1.32 2.65
CA GLU A 38 -7.23 1.70 3.97
C GLU A 38 -6.26 0.61 4.49
N ARG A 39 -6.64 -0.67 4.42
CA ARG A 39 -5.75 -1.78 4.80
C ARG A 39 -4.48 -1.86 3.96
N LEU A 40 -4.55 -1.59 2.66
CA LEU A 40 -3.40 -1.59 1.77
C LEU A 40 -2.40 -0.49 2.13
N THR A 41 -2.90 0.72 2.40
CA THR A 41 -2.03 1.84 2.86
C THR A 41 -1.42 1.57 4.23
N ASP A 42 -2.15 0.91 5.12
CA ASP A 42 -1.62 0.49 6.42
C ASP A 42 -0.48 -0.54 6.31
N THR A 43 -0.63 -1.51 5.40
CA THR A 43 0.39 -2.53 5.14
C THR A 43 1.63 -1.93 4.48
N GLN A 44 1.44 -1.01 3.53
CA GLN A 44 2.53 -0.24 2.92
C GLN A 44 3.26 0.60 3.97
N ARG A 45 2.53 1.34 4.83
CA ARG A 45 3.10 2.16 5.89
C ARG A 45 3.89 1.34 6.92
N LYS A 46 3.37 0.19 7.33
CA LYS A 46 4.07 -0.75 8.21
C LYS A 46 5.32 -1.32 7.53
N SER A 47 5.23 -1.68 6.25
CA SER A 47 6.39 -2.17 5.50
C SER A 47 7.46 -1.09 5.37
N TYR A 48 7.08 0.14 5.04
CA TYR A 48 7.98 1.28 4.89
C TYR A 48 8.71 1.64 6.19
N THR A 49 7.98 1.66 7.31
CA THR A 49 8.60 1.91 8.62
C THR A 49 9.50 0.76 9.07
N ASN A 50 9.18 -0.49 8.70
CA ASN A 50 10.02 -1.63 9.04
C ASN A 50 11.29 -1.71 8.17
N THR A 51 11.19 -1.44 6.87
CA THR A 51 12.37 -1.35 5.98
C THR A 51 13.25 -0.16 6.31
N PHE A 52 12.69 1.00 6.69
CA PHE A 52 13.50 2.13 7.17
C PHE A 52 14.25 1.79 8.45
N LYS A 53 13.61 1.14 9.43
CA LYS A 53 14.29 0.69 10.65
C LYS A 53 15.40 -0.32 10.37
N LEU A 54 15.21 -1.20 9.39
CA LEU A 54 16.24 -2.14 8.92
C LEU A 54 17.39 -1.44 8.17
N LEU A 55 17.08 -0.44 7.35
CA LEU A 55 18.07 0.35 6.61
C LEU A 55 18.91 1.24 7.54
N THR A 56 18.35 1.68 8.66
CA THR A 56 19.06 2.46 9.69
C THR A 56 19.86 1.62 10.68
N LYS A 57 20.05 0.31 10.45
CA LYS A 57 21.23 -0.35 11.02
C LYS A 57 22.38 -0.05 10.05
N PRO A 58 23.21 0.98 10.28
CA PRO A 58 24.50 0.98 9.64
C PRO A 58 25.20 -0.27 10.14
N ASP A 59 25.36 -1.26 9.27
CA ASP A 59 26.45 -2.22 9.39
C ASP A 59 27.73 -1.42 9.15
N TYR A 60 28.06 -0.53 10.10
CA TYR A 60 29.36 0.06 10.25
C TYR A 60 30.24 -1.08 10.77
N ARG A 61 30.50 -2.03 9.87
CA ARG A 61 31.64 -2.92 9.91
C ARG A 61 32.83 -1.98 10.06
N GLY A 62 33.28 -1.83 11.31
CA GLY A 62 34.46 -1.08 11.70
C GLY A 62 35.60 -1.54 10.81
N LYS A 63 35.87 -0.77 9.76
CA LYS A 63 37.09 -0.86 9.00
C LYS A 63 38.04 0.14 9.63
N LYS A 64 39.20 -0.42 10.00
CA LYS A 64 40.46 0.22 10.37
C LYS A 64 40.58 0.66 11.82
N GLU A 65 41.41 -0.05 12.56
CA GLU A 65 42.56 0.59 13.22
C GLU A 65 43.80 -0.23 12.84
N GLU A 66 44.83 0.48 12.43
CA GLU A 66 46.13 0.04 11.89
C GLU A 66 47.11 -0.15 13.05
#